data_AF-A0A5S6QM88-F1
#
_entry.id   AF-A0A5S6QM88-F1
#
_cell.length_a   1.000
_cell.length_b   1.000
_cell.length_c   1.000
_cell.angle_alpha   90.00
_cell.angle_beta   90.00
_cell.angle_gamma   90.00
#
_symmetry.space_group_name_H-M   'P 1'
#
loop_
_entity.id
_entity.type
_entity.pdbx_description
1 polymer ?
#
loop_
_entity_poly.entity_id
_entity_poly.type
_entity_poly.pdbx_seq_one_letter_code
_entity_poly.pdbx_strand_id
1 'polypeptide(L)'
;MSEMGEIVELFRKQMEVQQQQIEEQRKQIEKLLSFLGPVSATPPAVASSVPSFPAFDPTSELWKEYWARFKTFAGANSIPAEKLAQVFLTNQTTTTFKLLSTLAVQQGTRQLTPGPTDSQLKLALRRFDWLRPNRRPA
;
A
#
# COMPACT_ATOMS: atom_id res chain seq x y z
N MET A 1 -6.23 -67.97 2.15
CA MET A 1 -7.35 -67.06 1.81
C MET A 1 -7.53 -66.12 2.99
N SER A 2 -7.05 -64.86 2.91
CA SER A 2 -7.56 -63.71 3.71
C SER A 2 -6.79 -62.38 3.54
N GLU A 3 -5.72 -62.30 2.74
CA GLU A 3 -4.99 -61.03 2.51
C GLU A 3 -5.85 -59.92 1.86
N MET A 4 -6.78 -60.31 0.97
CA MET A 4 -7.71 -59.35 0.35
C MET A 4 -8.73 -58.77 1.35
N GLY A 5 -9.07 -59.50 2.42
CA GLY A 5 -9.94 -58.99 3.47
C GLY A 5 -9.27 -57.91 4.30
N GLU A 6 -7.99 -58.13 4.65
CA GLU A 6 -7.17 -57.18 5.39
C GLU A 6 -6.90 -55.89 4.60
N ILE A 7 -6.67 -55.99 3.28
CA ILE A 7 -6.50 -54.81 2.41
C ILE A 7 -7.77 -53.97 2.36
N VAL A 8 -8.95 -54.59 2.28
CA VAL A 8 -10.24 -53.87 2.28
C VAL A 8 -10.52 -53.22 3.63
N GLU A 9 -10.15 -53.87 4.74
CA GLU A 9 -10.23 -53.27 6.07
C GLU A 9 -9.26 -52.09 6.24
N LEU A 10 -8.03 -52.22 5.73
CA LEU A 10 -7.05 -51.13 5.77
C LEU A 10 -7.52 -49.93 4.95
N PHE A 11 -8.08 -50.16 3.76
CA PHE A 11 -8.60 -49.10 2.90
C PHE A 11 -9.80 -48.38 3.55
N ARG A 12 -10.69 -49.14 4.19
CA ARG A 12 -11.81 -48.60 4.97
C ARG A 12 -11.31 -47.75 6.14
N LYS A 13 -10.30 -48.23 6.85
CA LYS A 13 -9.69 -47.51 7.99
C LYS A 13 -9.01 -46.22 7.54
N GLN A 14 -8.36 -46.24 6.38
CA GLN A 14 -7.75 -45.05 5.80
C GLN A 14 -8.79 -43.99 5.42
N MET A 15 -9.92 -44.40 4.84
CA MET A 15 -11.06 -43.52 4.55
C MET A 15 -11.66 -42.91 5.83
N GLU A 16 -11.79 -43.70 6.89
CA GLU A 16 -12.35 -43.24 8.16
C GLU A 16 -11.45 -42.20 8.84
N VAL A 17 -10.13 -42.44 8.86
CA VAL A 17 -9.15 -41.47 9.38
C VAL A 17 -9.16 -40.18 8.57
N GLN A 18 -9.25 -40.27 7.24
CA GLN A 18 -9.31 -39.09 6.38
C GLN A 18 -10.60 -38.29 6.63
N GLN A 19 -11.74 -38.97 6.79
CA GLN A 19 -13.01 -38.31 7.07
C GLN A 19 -13.01 -37.62 8.45
N GLN A 20 -12.44 -38.27 9.46
CA GLN A 20 -12.29 -37.66 10.79
C GLN A 20 -11.38 -36.43 10.77
N GLN A 21 -10.27 -36.45 10.00
CA GLN A 21 -9.42 -35.28 9.84
C GLN A 21 -10.18 -34.10 9.21
N ILE A 22 -10.96 -34.36 8.17
CA ILE A 22 -11.76 -33.32 7.51
C ILE A 22 -12.77 -32.73 8.49
N GLU A 23 -13.47 -33.56 9.27
CA GLU A 23 -14.46 -33.08 10.22
C GLU A 23 -13.82 -32.25 11.35
N GLU A 24 -12.65 -32.66 11.85
CA GLU A 24 -11.91 -31.89 12.84
C GLU A 24 -11.42 -30.55 12.27
N GLN A 25 -10.90 -30.54 11.04
CA GLN A 25 -10.55 -29.29 10.35
C GLN A 25 -11.77 -28.38 10.18
N ARG A 26 -12.94 -28.94 9.84
CA ARG A 26 -14.18 -28.18 9.71
C ARG A 26 -14.59 -27.56 11.03
N LYS A 27 -14.54 -28.30 12.14
CA LYS A 27 -14.82 -27.76 13.48
C LYS A 27 -13.85 -26.65 13.87
N GLN A 28 -12.56 -26.79 13.54
CA GLN A 28 -11.58 -25.74 13.79
C GLN A 28 -11.88 -24.48 12.98
N ILE A 29 -12.22 -24.63 11.70
CA ILE A 29 -12.63 -23.51 10.84
C ILE A 29 -13.93 -22.87 11.37
N GLU A 30 -14.92 -23.67 11.76
CA GLU A 30 -16.17 -23.16 12.33
C GLU A 30 -15.93 -22.39 13.63
N LYS A 31 -15.03 -22.88 14.48
CA LYS A 31 -14.60 -22.19 15.70
C LYS A 31 -13.89 -20.87 15.37
N LEU A 32 -13.01 -20.84 14.35
CA LEU A 32 -12.39 -19.60 13.89
C LEU A 32 -13.42 -18.61 13.32
N LEU A 33 -14.40 -19.11 12.56
CA LEU A 33 -15.48 -18.30 11.99
C LEU A 33 -16.42 -17.76 13.07
N SER A 34 -16.69 -18.51 14.14
CA SER A 34 -17.52 -18.02 15.24
C SER A 34 -16.84 -16.91 16.05
N PHE A 35 -15.49 -16.91 16.14
CA PHE A 35 -14.74 -15.78 16.67
C PHE A 35 -14.74 -14.55 15.76
N LEU A 36 -14.94 -14.72 14.44
CA LEU A 36 -14.86 -13.62 13.47
C LEU A 36 -16.14 -12.76 13.40
N GLY A 37 -17.22 -13.15 14.07
CA GLY A 37 -18.47 -12.38 14.12
C GLY A 37 -19.14 -12.20 12.74
N PRO A 38 -20.36 -11.68 12.68
CA PRO A 38 -21.03 -11.41 11.42
C PRO A 38 -20.33 -10.25 10.71
N VAL A 39 -19.58 -10.57 9.64
CA VAL A 39 -19.20 -9.58 8.64
C VAL A 39 -20.49 -9.14 7.94
N SER A 40 -21.04 -8.02 8.41
CA SER A 40 -22.06 -7.29 7.67
C SER A 40 -21.52 -7.03 6.27
N ALA A 41 -22.21 -7.53 5.24
CA ALA A 41 -21.95 -7.28 3.83
C ALA A 41 -22.32 -5.83 3.43
N THR A 42 -21.98 -4.87 4.29
CA THR A 42 -21.77 -3.51 3.85
C THR A 42 -20.38 -3.51 3.21
N PRO A 43 -20.21 -3.11 1.94
CA PRO A 43 -18.86 -2.87 1.44
C PRO A 43 -18.20 -1.98 2.49
N PRO A 44 -17.02 -2.34 3.03
CA PRO A 44 -16.26 -1.34 3.73
C PRO A 44 -16.06 -0.25 2.67
N ALA A 45 -16.75 0.88 2.84
CA ALA A 45 -16.08 2.12 2.56
C ALA A 45 -14.80 1.96 3.36
N VAL A 46 -13.73 1.55 2.67
CA VAL A 46 -12.39 1.78 3.13
C VAL A 46 -12.35 3.29 3.23
N ALA A 47 -12.82 3.81 4.36
CA ALA A 47 -12.27 5.01 4.94
C ALA A 47 -10.81 4.64 5.01
N SER A 48 -10.12 4.96 3.92
CA SER A 48 -8.71 4.71 3.74
C SER A 48 -8.13 5.25 5.02
N SER A 49 -7.69 4.38 5.93
CA SER A 49 -7.12 4.84 7.21
C SER A 49 -5.80 5.56 6.96
N VAL A 50 -5.46 5.82 5.69
CA VAL A 50 -4.58 6.87 5.25
C VAL A 50 -5.10 8.16 5.86
N PRO A 51 -4.42 8.66 6.89
CA PRO A 51 -4.83 9.88 7.53
C PRO A 51 -4.70 11.00 6.49
N SER A 52 -5.77 11.77 6.33
CA SER A 52 -5.79 12.86 5.35
C SER A 52 -4.78 13.92 5.79
N PHE A 53 -3.88 14.32 4.87
CA PHE A 53 -2.92 15.40 5.10
C PHE A 53 -3.27 16.58 4.19
N PRO A 54 -3.29 17.83 4.70
CA PRO A 54 -3.64 18.98 3.90
C PRO A 54 -2.70 19.13 2.68
N ALA A 55 -3.28 19.53 1.55
CA ALA A 55 -2.52 19.84 0.35
C ALA A 55 -1.66 21.10 0.54
N PHE A 56 -0.61 21.25 -0.26
CA PHE A 56 0.19 22.46 -0.25
C PHE A 56 -0.61 23.65 -0.78
N ASP A 57 -0.66 24.72 0.03
CA ASP A 57 -1.25 26.01 -0.36
C ASP A 57 -0.19 27.13 -0.30
N PRO A 58 0.28 27.64 -1.45
CA PRO A 58 1.28 28.70 -1.51
C PRO A 58 0.78 30.05 -0.97
N THR A 59 -0.53 30.23 -0.75
CA THR A 59 -1.10 31.45 -0.18
C THR A 59 -1.12 31.44 1.35
N SER A 60 -1.12 30.24 1.95
CA SER A 60 -1.22 30.06 3.40
C SER A 60 0.11 29.69 4.06
N GLU A 61 1.04 29.04 3.34
CA GLU A 61 2.29 28.58 3.92
C GLU A 61 3.47 28.52 2.94
N LEU A 62 4.69 28.55 3.49
CA LEU A 62 5.92 28.34 2.72
C LEU A 62 6.16 26.85 2.49
N TRP A 63 6.71 26.49 1.32
CA TRP A 63 7.05 25.10 0.98
C TRP A 63 7.90 24.38 2.04
N LYS A 64 8.86 25.08 2.66
CA LYS A 64 9.72 24.51 3.71
C LYS A 64 8.92 24.07 4.95
N GLU A 65 7.89 24.83 5.30
CA GLU A 65 7.03 24.57 6.45
C GLU A 65 6.09 23.41 6.12
N TYR A 66 5.49 23.44 4.92
CA TYR A 66 4.70 22.33 4.39
C TYR A 66 5.46 21.00 4.44
N TRP A 67 6.69 20.97 3.91
CA TRP A 67 7.51 19.77 3.87
C TRP A 67 7.88 19.27 5.27
N ALA A 68 8.12 20.17 6.22
CA ALA A 68 8.35 19.81 7.62
C ALA A 68 7.12 19.15 8.25
N ARG A 69 5.92 19.71 8.02
CA ARG A 69 4.64 19.12 8.47
C ARG A 69 4.40 17.75 7.83
N PHE A 70 4.67 17.61 6.53
CA PHE A 70 4.50 16.34 5.81
C PHE A 70 5.44 15.24 6.34
N LYS A 71 6.71 15.56 6.60
CA LYS A 71 7.66 14.60 7.21
C LYS A 71 7.24 14.20 8.62
N THR A 72 6.72 15.14 9.41
CA THR A 72 6.20 14.86 10.75
C THR A 72 5.00 13.93 10.68
N PHE A 73 4.07 14.19 9.76
CA PHE A 73 2.93 13.33 9.47
C PHE A 73 3.36 11.93 9.03
N ALA A 74 4.34 11.83 8.13
CA ALA A 74 4.85 10.54 7.67
C ALA A 74 5.50 9.74 8.79
N GLY A 75 6.28 10.40 9.65
CA GLY A 75 6.88 9.78 10.83
C GLY A 75 5.84 9.30 11.85
N ALA A 76 4.86 10.15 12.17
CA ALA A 76 3.79 9.82 13.11
C ALA A 76 2.93 8.63 12.65
N ASN A 77 2.78 8.45 11.34
CA ASN A 77 2.00 7.37 10.74
C ASN A 77 2.85 6.19 10.27
N SER A 78 4.14 6.15 10.62
CA SER A 78 5.08 5.08 10.22
C SER A 78 5.04 4.76 8.72
N ILE A 79 4.93 5.80 7.88
CA ILE A 79 4.81 5.64 6.43
C ILE A 79 6.15 5.16 5.85
N PRO A 80 6.18 4.03 5.12
CA PRO A 80 7.40 3.55 4.49
C PRO A 80 7.95 4.55 3.45
N ALA A 81 9.28 4.62 3.34
CA ALA A 81 9.96 5.58 2.46
C ALA A 81 9.54 5.42 0.98
N GLU A 82 9.32 4.18 0.54
CA GLU A 82 8.84 3.84 -0.80
C GLU A 82 7.40 4.30 -1.09
N LYS A 83 6.62 4.58 -0.05
CA LYS A 83 5.23 5.06 -0.14
C LYS A 83 5.09 6.58 0.01
N LEU A 84 6.13 7.28 0.48
CA LEU A 84 6.09 8.73 0.68
C LEU A 84 5.69 9.50 -0.57
N ALA A 85 6.26 9.13 -1.73
CA ALA A 85 5.93 9.75 -3.01
C ALA A 85 4.45 9.62 -3.36
N GLN A 86 3.91 8.40 -3.20
CA GLN A 86 2.52 8.10 -3.46
C GLN A 86 1.60 8.88 -2.52
N VAL A 87 1.90 8.85 -1.21
CA VAL A 87 1.12 9.56 -0.18
C VAL A 87 1.17 11.08 -0.38
N PHE A 88 2.33 11.62 -0.77
CA PHE A 88 2.46 13.03 -1.09
C PHE A 88 1.53 13.42 -2.25
N LEU A 89 1.56 12.66 -3.35
CA LEU A 89 0.77 12.95 -4.55
C LEU A 89 -0.74 12.81 -4.31
N THR A 90 -1.17 11.82 -3.53
CA THR A 90 -2.59 11.63 -3.20
C THR A 90 -3.16 12.72 -2.28
N ASN A 91 -2.29 13.44 -1.56
CA ASN A 91 -2.68 14.56 -0.70
C ASN A 91 -2.59 15.93 -1.40
N GLN A 92 -2.17 15.99 -2.67
CA GLN A 92 -2.11 17.26 -3.41
C GLN A 92 -3.42 17.60 -4.12
N THR A 93 -3.66 18.89 -4.36
CA THR A 93 -4.75 19.32 -5.24
C THR A 93 -4.51 18.88 -6.68
N THR A 94 -5.58 18.74 -7.47
CA THR A 94 -5.51 18.43 -8.91
C THR A 94 -4.62 19.41 -9.66
N THR A 95 -4.64 20.69 -9.28
CA THR A 95 -3.81 21.74 -9.89
C THR A 95 -2.33 21.52 -9.61
N THR A 96 -1.97 21.29 -8.34
CA THR A 96 -0.58 21.01 -7.94
C THR A 96 -0.07 19.71 -8.57
N PHE A 97 -0.91 18.67 -8.62
CA PHE A 97 -0.58 17.42 -9.29
C PHE A 97 -0.29 17.64 -10.79
N LYS A 98 -1.17 18.34 -11.51
CA LYS A 98 -0.97 18.64 -12.95
C LYS A 98 0.30 19.44 -13.20
N LEU A 99 0.60 20.42 -12.34
CA LEU A 99 1.84 21.18 -12.42
C LEU A 99 3.06 20.28 -12.25
N LEU A 100 3.07 19.42 -11.23
CA LEU A 100 4.16 18.46 -10.98
C LEU A 100 4.32 17.46 -12.12
N SER A 101 3.23 16.93 -12.66
CA SER A 101 3.26 16.03 -13.83
C SER A 101 3.83 16.74 -15.06
N THR A 102 3.42 17.98 -15.30
CA THR A 102 3.91 18.79 -16.43
C THR A 102 5.40 19.08 -16.28
N LEU A 103 5.86 19.44 -15.08
CA LEU A 103 7.27 19.65 -14.78
C LEU A 103 8.10 18.37 -14.93
N ALA A 104 7.58 17.22 -14.48
CA ALA A 104 8.25 15.93 -14.64
C ALA A 104 8.42 15.58 -16.13
N VAL A 105 7.40 15.83 -16.96
CA VAL A 105 7.49 15.64 -18.42
C VAL A 105 8.48 16.60 -19.05
N GLN A 106 8.48 17.87 -18.67
CA GLN A 106 9.44 18.88 -19.16
C GLN A 106 10.89 18.58 -18.75
N GLN A 107 11.08 17.97 -17.58
CA GLN A 107 12.42 17.53 -17.14
C GLN A 107 12.86 16.23 -17.82
N GLY A 108 11.91 15.34 -18.13
CA GLY A 108 12.15 14.14 -18.92
C GLY A 108 12.51 14.46 -20.38
N THR A 109 11.88 15.47 -21.00
CA THR A 109 12.21 15.88 -22.38
C THR A 109 13.55 16.58 -22.53
N ARG A 110 14.19 17.01 -21.43
CA ARG A 110 15.56 17.56 -21.47
C ARG A 110 16.65 16.48 -21.49
N GLN A 111 16.30 15.20 -21.32
CA GLN A 111 17.17 14.07 -21.59
C GLN A 111 16.40 13.00 -22.38
N LEU A 112 16.63 12.96 -23.70
CA LEU A 112 16.11 11.96 -24.64
C LEU A 112 15.89 10.57 -24.01
N THR A 113 14.63 10.14 -23.84
CA THR A 113 14.08 8.76 -23.98
C THR A 113 12.61 8.64 -23.48
N PRO A 114 11.82 7.65 -23.94
CA PRO A 114 10.37 7.68 -23.87
C PRO A 114 9.79 7.14 -22.55
N GLY A 115 8.74 7.81 -22.05
CA GLY A 115 7.80 7.31 -21.04
C GLY A 115 8.12 7.67 -19.58
N PRO A 116 7.16 8.23 -18.81
CA PRO A 116 7.35 8.45 -17.38
C PRO A 116 7.19 7.12 -16.64
N THR A 117 8.30 6.47 -16.32
CA THR A 117 8.33 5.34 -15.37
C THR A 117 8.27 5.87 -13.93
N ASP A 118 7.78 5.05 -12.99
CA ASP A 118 7.73 5.32 -11.54
C ASP A 118 9.08 5.82 -10.98
N SER A 119 10.19 5.38 -11.59
CA SER A 119 11.55 5.83 -11.34
C SER A 119 11.78 7.32 -11.63
N GLN A 120 11.13 7.90 -12.65
CA GLN A 120 11.23 9.32 -13.00
C GLN A 120 10.49 10.20 -12.01
N LEU A 121 9.35 9.76 -11.47
CA LEU A 121 8.64 10.48 -10.41
C LEU A 121 9.43 10.43 -9.09
N LYS A 122 10.02 9.28 -8.76
CA LYS A 122 10.94 9.14 -7.63
C LYS A 122 12.20 9.99 -7.80
N LEU A 123 12.74 10.10 -9.02
CA LEU A 123 13.88 10.96 -9.33
C LEU A 123 13.51 12.44 -9.26
N ALA A 124 12.34 12.83 -9.78
CA ALA A 124 11.82 14.20 -9.68
C ALA A 124 11.62 14.59 -8.21
N LEU A 125 11.01 13.73 -7.39
CA LEU A 125 10.85 13.95 -5.94
C LEU A 125 12.18 13.99 -5.19
N ARG A 126 13.15 13.12 -5.51
CA ARG A 126 14.53 13.21 -4.98
C ARG A 126 15.27 14.47 -5.42
N ARG A 127 14.89 15.07 -6.55
CA ARG A 127 15.44 16.36 -7.02
C ARG A 127 14.68 17.57 -6.47
N PHE A 128 13.47 17.40 -5.94
CA PHE A 128 12.78 18.43 -5.16
C PHE A 128 13.43 18.67 -3.78
N ASP A 129 14.24 17.73 -3.29
CA ASP A 129 15.17 17.95 -2.16
C ASP A 129 16.24 19.04 -2.48
N TRP A 130 16.39 19.44 -3.76
CA TRP A 130 17.29 20.49 -4.20
C TRP A 130 16.70 21.91 -4.12
N LEU A 131 15.43 22.06 -3.76
CA LEU A 131 14.80 23.35 -3.41
C LEU A 131 15.05 23.72 -1.93
N ARG A 132 16.26 23.41 -1.42
CA ARG A 132 16.79 24.05 -0.20
C ARG A 132 16.98 25.55 -0.48
N PRO A 133 16.53 26.45 0.42
CA PRO A 133 16.60 27.90 0.24
C PRO A 133 18.02 28.49 0.38
N ASN A 134 19.08 27.72 0.15
CA ASN A 134 20.46 28.14 0.41
C ASN A 134 21.45 27.73 -0.70
N ARG A 135 21.22 28.20 -1.92
CA ARG A 135 22.32 28.50 -2.85
C ARG A 135 22.45 30.01 -2.99
N ARG A 136 23.37 30.59 -2.20
CA ARG A 136 24.00 31.87 -2.55
C ARG A 136 24.69 31.73 -3.91
N PRO A 137 24.73 32.78 -4.74
CA PRO A 137 25.52 32.76 -5.96
C PRO A 137 27.01 32.74 -5.58
N ALA A 138 27.80 31.99 -6.36
CA ALA A 138 29.22 32.21 -6.53
C ALA A 138 29.40 32.84 -7.90
#